data_AF-A0A1Y0HKX7-F1
#
_entry.id   AF-A0A1Y0HKX7-F1
#
_cell.length_a   1.000
_cell.length_b   1.000
_cell.length_c   1.000
_cell.angle_alpha   90.00
_cell.angle_beta   90.00
_cell.angle_gamma   90.00
#
_symmetry.space_group_name_H-M   'P 1'
#
loop_
_entity.id
_entity.type
_entity.pdbx_description
1 polymer ?
#
loop_
_entity_poly.entity_id
_entity_poly.type
_entity_poly.pdbx_seq_one_letter_code
_entity_poly.pdbx_strand_id
1 'polypeptide(L)'
;MKKYEQMQKHKPKDFKRHIGVNEETFNAMIEVFRQYDENRKKGLGVGGRRSLSPENKVLLMLGYYREYRTLEHIGFDYGVSESTASRIVCEVEDILIKSGRFSLPSKRELYKSNVELSFVVIDATEVPCQRPKKSKESTTQARKRVIL
;
A
#
# COMPACT_ATOMS: atom_id res chain seq x y z
N MET A 1 -7.66 -14.32 11.67
CA MET A 1 -8.71 -14.67 10.68
C MET A 1 -8.06 -14.64 9.30
N LYS A 2 -8.23 -15.65 8.45
CA LYS A 2 -7.58 -15.67 7.14
C LYS A 2 -8.48 -14.97 6.10
N LYS A 3 -8.53 -13.62 6.14
CA LYS A 3 -9.36 -12.79 5.24
C LYS A 3 -9.17 -13.16 3.77
N TYR A 4 -7.94 -13.44 3.35
CA TYR A 4 -7.65 -13.86 1.99
C TYR A 4 -8.34 -15.18 1.57
N GLU A 5 -8.46 -16.17 2.45
CA GLU A 5 -9.13 -17.45 2.12
C GLU A 5 -10.64 -17.28 1.88
N GLN A 6 -11.25 -16.26 2.48
CA GLN A 6 -12.63 -15.91 2.18
C GLN A 6 -12.73 -15.24 0.80
N MET A 7 -11.74 -14.41 0.44
CA MET A 7 -11.68 -13.72 -0.84
C MET A 7 -11.52 -14.66 -2.04
N GLN A 8 -10.82 -15.79 -1.88
CA GLN A 8 -10.68 -16.81 -2.92
C GLN A 8 -12.01 -17.44 -3.36
N LYS A 9 -13.08 -17.31 -2.57
CA LYS A 9 -14.40 -17.85 -2.90
C LYS A 9 -15.24 -16.91 -3.78
N HIS A 10 -14.78 -15.67 -3.97
CA HIS A 10 -15.52 -14.70 -4.77
C HIS A 10 -15.34 -14.93 -6.26
N LYS A 11 -16.35 -14.56 -7.05
CA LYS A 11 -16.22 -14.49 -8.51
C LYS A 11 -15.17 -13.43 -8.87
N PRO A 12 -14.42 -13.57 -9.97
CA PRO A 12 -13.36 -12.62 -10.34
C PRO A 12 -13.81 -11.15 -10.42
N LYS A 13 -15.05 -10.91 -10.87
CA LYS A 13 -15.66 -9.57 -10.91
C LYS A 13 -15.84 -8.97 -9.52
N ASP A 14 -16.31 -9.77 -8.57
CA ASP A 14 -16.56 -9.33 -7.20
C ASP A 14 -15.23 -9.13 -6.45
N PHE A 15 -14.24 -9.99 -6.71
CA PHE A 15 -12.87 -9.82 -6.20
C PHE A 15 -12.29 -8.47 -6.63
N LYS A 16 -12.34 -8.16 -7.94
CA LYS A 16 -11.87 -6.87 -8.46
C LYS A 16 -12.62 -5.70 -7.85
N ARG A 17 -13.93 -5.81 -7.71
CA ARG A 17 -14.76 -4.75 -7.10
C ARG A 17 -14.37 -4.49 -5.65
N HIS A 18 -14.08 -5.54 -4.89
CA HIS A 18 -13.74 -5.45 -3.48
C HIS A 18 -12.31 -4.91 -3.25
N ILE A 19 -11.32 -5.49 -3.93
CA ILE A 19 -9.90 -5.21 -3.67
C ILE A 19 -9.37 -4.05 -4.54
N GLY A 20 -9.98 -3.83 -5.72
CA GLY A 20 -9.58 -2.80 -6.67
C GLY A 20 -8.62 -3.27 -7.77
N VAL A 21 -8.10 -4.50 -7.70
CA VAL A 21 -7.22 -5.10 -8.72
C VAL A 21 -7.75 -6.46 -9.17
N ASN A 22 -7.36 -6.88 -10.38
CA ASN A 22 -7.66 -8.23 -10.87
C ASN A 22 -6.92 -9.27 -10.01
N GLU A 23 -7.45 -10.49 -9.94
CA GLU A 23 -6.85 -11.60 -9.20
C GLU A 23 -5.43 -11.93 -9.71
N GLU A 24 -5.21 -11.90 -11.02
CA GLU A 24 -3.90 -12.08 -11.65
C GLU A 24 -2.87 -11.05 -11.15
N THR A 25 -3.24 -9.77 -11.13
CA THR A 25 -2.38 -8.69 -10.64
C THR A 25 -2.09 -8.87 -9.14
N PHE A 26 -3.10 -9.23 -8.35
CA PHE A 26 -2.95 -9.49 -6.94
C PHE A 26 -1.97 -10.65 -6.66
N ASN A 27 -2.10 -11.75 -7.40
CA ASN A 27 -1.19 -12.89 -7.30
C ASN A 27 0.25 -12.50 -7.69
N ALA A 28 0.43 -11.68 -8.73
CA ALA A 28 1.74 -11.15 -9.08
C ALA A 28 2.35 -10.27 -7.97
N MET A 29 1.54 -9.45 -7.29
CA MET A 29 1.99 -8.66 -6.14
C MET A 29 2.43 -9.54 -4.96
N ILE A 30 1.67 -10.61 -4.69
CA ILE A 30 2.04 -11.61 -3.67
C ILE A 30 3.38 -12.26 -4.01
N GLU A 31 3.57 -12.67 -5.27
CA GLU A 31 4.81 -13.33 -5.71
C GLU A 31 6.03 -12.44 -5.47
N VAL A 32 5.97 -11.17 -5.89
CA VAL A 32 7.03 -10.18 -5.67
C VAL A 32 7.32 -10.03 -4.17
N PHE A 33 6.27 -9.90 -3.34
CA PHE A 33 6.44 -9.73 -1.90
C PHE A 33 6.99 -11.00 -1.23
N ARG A 34 6.56 -12.19 -1.64
CA ARG A 34 7.07 -13.47 -1.11
C ARG A 34 8.56 -13.64 -1.40
N GLN A 35 9.00 -13.34 -2.63
CA GLN A 35 10.41 -13.38 -3.01
C GLN A 35 11.26 -12.45 -2.10
N TYR A 36 10.76 -11.25 -1.81
CA TYR A 36 11.41 -10.34 -0.88
C TYR A 36 11.45 -10.91 0.56
N ASP A 37 10.31 -11.41 1.07
CA ASP A 37 10.19 -11.91 2.44
C ASP A 37 11.06 -13.16 2.68
N GLU A 38 11.16 -14.05 1.69
CA GLU A 38 12.06 -15.21 1.73
C GLU A 38 13.53 -14.81 1.76
N ASN A 39 13.94 -13.86 0.91
CA ASN A 39 15.30 -13.35 0.91
C ASN A 39 15.66 -12.64 2.23
N ARG A 40 14.71 -11.91 2.82
CA ARG A 40 14.88 -11.31 4.14
C ARG A 40 15.05 -12.37 5.24
N LYS A 41 14.28 -13.45 5.19
CA LYS A 41 14.33 -14.54 6.18
C LYS A 41 15.63 -15.35 6.12
N LYS A 42 16.29 -15.46 4.97
CA LYS A 42 17.58 -16.17 4.85
C LYS A 42 18.68 -15.62 5.77
N GLY A 43 18.59 -14.35 6.17
CA GLY A 43 19.54 -13.71 7.09
C GLY A 43 19.06 -13.60 8.55
N LEU A 44 17.85 -14.08 8.87
CA LEU A 44 17.24 -13.94 10.19
C LEU A 44 16.97 -15.34 10.77
N GLY A 45 17.40 -15.61 12.00
CA GLY A 45 17.14 -16.88 12.68
C GLY A 45 15.64 -17.20 12.82
N VAL A 46 15.33 -18.48 13.05
CA VAL A 46 13.97 -19.00 13.24
C VAL A 46 13.42 -18.53 14.59
N GLY A 47 12.98 -17.28 14.69
CA GLY A 47 12.62 -16.67 15.98
C GLY A 47 11.76 -15.40 15.89
N GLY A 48 11.01 -15.21 14.79
CA GLY A 48 10.12 -14.06 14.62
C GLY A 48 8.74 -14.24 15.25
N ARG A 49 8.18 -13.16 15.81
CA ARG A 49 6.75 -13.11 16.19
C ARG A 49 5.88 -13.55 15.02
N ARG A 50 4.73 -14.18 15.30
CA ARG A 50 3.72 -14.56 14.30
C ARG A 50 3.31 -13.34 13.48
N SER A 51 3.94 -13.18 12.31
CA SER A 51 3.64 -12.10 11.38
C SER A 51 2.41 -12.49 10.56
N LEU A 52 1.64 -11.48 10.18
CA LEU A 52 0.60 -11.60 9.15
C LEU A 52 1.18 -12.27 7.90
N SER A 53 0.40 -13.14 7.26
CA SER A 53 0.85 -13.85 6.05
C SER A 53 1.10 -12.87 4.90
N PRO A 54 1.98 -13.19 3.93
CA PRO A 54 2.26 -12.34 2.76
C PRO A 54 1.00 -11.83 2.06
N GLU A 55 0.01 -12.71 1.86
CA GLU A 55 -1.25 -12.40 1.17
C GLU A 55 -2.08 -11.39 1.95
N ASN A 56 -2.17 -11.57 3.26
CA ASN A 56 -2.91 -10.67 4.13
C ASN A 56 -2.20 -9.31 4.28
N LYS A 57 -0.87 -9.25 4.16
CA LYS A 57 -0.12 -7.98 4.12
C LYS A 57 -0.43 -7.18 2.85
N VAL A 58 -0.40 -7.83 1.69
CA VAL A 58 -0.76 -7.17 0.42
C VAL A 58 -2.22 -6.73 0.45
N LEU A 59 -3.12 -7.58 0.97
CA LEU A 59 -4.54 -7.23 1.13
C LEU A 59 -4.76 -6.05 2.08
N LEU A 60 -4.00 -5.98 3.18
CA LEU A 60 -4.06 -4.87 4.14
C LEU A 60 -3.70 -3.55 3.48
N MET A 61 -2.59 -3.52 2.72
CA MET A 61 -2.17 -2.33 1.97
C MET A 61 -3.22 -1.89 0.94
N LEU A 62 -3.76 -2.83 0.17
CA LEU A 62 -4.79 -2.51 -0.82
C LEU A 62 -6.09 -2.01 -0.15
N GLY A 63 -6.48 -2.59 0.98
CA GLY A 63 -7.61 -2.11 1.78
C GLY A 63 -7.40 -0.67 2.28
N TYR A 64 -6.17 -0.33 2.71
CA TYR A 64 -5.81 1.03 3.11
C TYR A 64 -5.99 2.02 1.95
N TYR A 65 -5.47 1.74 0.75
CA TYR A 65 -5.66 2.65 -0.39
C TYR A 65 -7.09 2.70 -0.91
N ARG A 66 -7.84 1.61 -0.82
CA ARG A 66 -9.19 1.54 -1.37
C ARG A 66 -10.22 2.26 -0.50
N GLU A 67 -10.09 2.11 0.82
CA GLU A 67 -11.10 2.55 1.78
C GLU A 67 -10.64 3.74 2.62
N TYR A 68 -9.34 4.06 2.61
CA TYR A 68 -8.72 5.15 3.38
C TYR A 68 -9.09 5.16 4.87
N ARG A 69 -9.41 3.98 5.42
CA ARG A 69 -9.68 3.79 6.85
C ARG A 69 -8.42 4.07 7.67
N THR A 70 -8.60 4.52 8.90
CA THR A 70 -7.48 4.74 9.81
C THR A 70 -6.72 3.44 10.05
N LEU A 71 -5.39 3.52 10.23
CA LEU A 71 -4.54 2.36 10.47
C LEU A 71 -4.87 1.63 11.79
N GLU A 72 -5.49 2.32 12.74
CA GLU A 72 -6.02 1.74 13.98
C GLU A 72 -7.15 0.74 13.69
N HIS A 73 -8.23 1.19 13.03
CA HIS A 73 -9.32 0.31 12.56
C HIS A 73 -8.82 -0.86 11.70
N ILE A 74 -7.87 -0.61 10.78
CA ILE A 74 -7.28 -1.67 9.96
C ILE A 74 -6.47 -2.64 10.84
N GLY A 75 -5.70 -2.12 11.81
CA GLY A 75 -4.96 -2.93 12.76
C GLY A 75 -5.89 -3.86 13.55
N PHE A 76 -6.99 -3.33 14.08
CA PHE A 76 -8.02 -4.09 14.80
C PHE A 76 -8.57 -5.25 13.95
N ASP A 77 -8.97 -4.97 12.72
CA ASP A 77 -9.49 -5.93 11.74
C ASP A 77 -8.55 -7.10 11.44
N TYR A 78 -7.24 -6.83 11.45
CA TYR A 78 -6.20 -7.81 11.13
C TYR A 78 -5.53 -8.40 12.38
N GLY A 79 -5.92 -7.95 13.58
CA GLY A 79 -5.34 -8.39 14.86
C GLY A 79 -3.88 -7.94 15.05
N VAL A 80 -3.52 -6.76 14.55
CA VAL A 80 -2.18 -6.17 14.68
C VAL A 80 -2.27 -4.76 15.28
N SER A 81 -1.19 -4.25 15.86
CA SER A 81 -1.17 -2.85 16.32
C SER A 81 -1.25 -1.87 15.15
N GLU A 82 -1.75 -0.66 15.39
CA GLU A 82 -1.73 0.44 14.42
C GLU A 82 -0.33 0.66 13.83
N SER A 83 0.69 0.68 14.68
CA SER A 83 2.09 0.81 14.26
C SER A 83 2.57 -0.32 13.35
N THR A 84 2.06 -1.54 13.57
CA THR A 84 2.37 -2.70 12.72
C THR A 84 1.64 -2.59 11.38
N ALA A 85 0.37 -2.17 11.38
CA ALA A 85 -0.38 -1.92 10.15
C ALA A 85 0.30 -0.83 9.30
N SER A 86 0.68 0.30 9.90
CA SER A 86 1.45 1.37 9.26
C SER A 86 2.71 0.84 8.59
N ARG A 87 3.53 0.09 9.35
CA ARG A 87 4.76 -0.49 8.84
C ARG A 87 4.53 -1.47 7.69
N ILE A 88 3.46 -2.27 7.75
CA ILE A 88 3.09 -3.20 6.67
C ILE A 88 2.73 -2.44 5.40
N VAL A 89 1.93 -1.37 5.50
CA VAL A 89 1.55 -0.55 4.33
C VAL A 89 2.80 -0.02 3.63
N CYS A 90 3.68 0.66 4.37
CA CYS A 90 4.92 1.21 3.81
C CYS A 90 5.87 0.12 3.29
N GLU A 91 6.03 -1.00 4.03
CA GLU A 91 6.90 -2.12 3.61
C GLU A 91 6.43 -2.69 2.27
N VAL A 92 5.14 -3.02 2.15
CA VAL A 92 4.58 -3.59 0.92
C VAL A 92 4.66 -2.60 -0.25
N GLU A 93 4.29 -1.34 -0.02
CA GLU A 93 4.39 -0.27 -1.03
C GLU A 93 5.81 -0.15 -1.58
N ASP A 94 6.80 0.01 -0.71
CA ASP A 94 8.20 0.17 -1.10
C ASP A 94 8.72 -1.00 -1.94
N ILE A 95 8.36 -2.23 -1.57
CA ILE A 95 8.79 -3.44 -2.29
C ILE A 95 8.18 -3.48 -3.69
N LEU A 96 6.89 -3.16 -3.81
CA LEU A 96 6.20 -3.19 -5.10
C LEU A 96 6.69 -2.08 -6.02
N ILE A 97 6.96 -0.88 -5.50
CA ILE A 97 7.57 0.22 -6.25
C ILE A 97 8.97 -0.21 -6.74
N LYS A 98 9.81 -0.75 -5.86
CA LYS A 98 11.17 -1.20 -6.20
C LYS A 98 11.18 -2.33 -7.23
N SER A 99 10.14 -3.15 -7.28
CA SER A 99 10.03 -4.23 -8.26
C SER A 99 9.90 -3.71 -9.71
N GLY A 100 9.43 -2.48 -9.91
CA GLY A 100 9.19 -1.90 -11.23
C GLY A 100 8.03 -2.53 -12.02
N ARG A 101 7.60 -3.75 -11.70
CA ARG A 101 6.59 -4.52 -12.47
C ARG A 101 5.22 -3.85 -12.56
N PHE A 102 4.87 -3.02 -11.59
CA PHE A 102 3.59 -2.32 -11.52
C PHE A 102 3.70 -0.84 -11.91
N SER A 103 4.86 -0.43 -12.44
CA SER A 103 5.06 0.94 -12.91
C SER A 103 4.31 1.15 -14.20
N LEU A 104 3.62 2.29 -14.30
CA LEU A 104 3.07 2.71 -15.57
C LEU A 104 4.21 3.07 -16.54
N PRO A 105 4.00 2.82 -17.85
CA PRO A 105 4.88 3.34 -18.89
C PRO A 105 5.04 4.85 -18.78
N SER A 106 6.12 5.38 -19.36
CA SER A 106 6.36 6.81 -19.35
C SER A 106 5.21 7.56 -20.05
N LYS A 107 4.95 8.81 -19.63
CA LYS A 107 3.91 9.66 -20.23
C LYS A 107 3.99 9.69 -21.77
N ARG A 108 5.20 9.69 -22.33
CA ARG A 108 5.44 9.68 -23.79
C ARG A 108 5.01 8.38 -24.45
N GLU A 109 5.19 7.23 -23.81
CA GLU A 109 4.77 5.93 -24.33
C GLU A 109 3.27 5.75 -24.29
N LEU A 110 2.61 6.29 -23.26
CA LEU A 110 1.15 6.26 -23.13
C LEU A 110 0.44 7.01 -24.27
N TYR A 111 1.05 8.06 -24.85
CA TYR A 111 0.49 8.78 -26.01
C TYR A 111 0.79 8.13 -27.36
N LYS A 112 1.55 7.03 -27.40
CA LYS A 112 1.73 6.28 -28.65
C LYS A 112 0.44 5.53 -28.96
N SER A 113 0.04 5.53 -30.24
CA SER A 113 -1.22 4.94 -30.74
C SER A 113 -1.40 3.43 -30.51
N ASN A 114 -0.43 2.76 -29.87
CA ASN A 114 -0.41 1.31 -29.65
C ASN A 114 -0.85 0.88 -28.25
N VAL A 115 -1.25 1.81 -27.37
CA VAL A 115 -1.72 1.49 -26.02
C VAL A 115 -3.23 1.74 -25.94
N GLU A 116 -4.00 0.68 -25.74
CA GLU A 116 -5.44 0.77 -25.50
C GLU A 116 -5.68 1.28 -24.06
N LEU A 117 -5.88 2.59 -23.92
CA LEU A 117 -6.11 3.22 -22.62
C LEU A 117 -7.61 3.28 -22.31
N SER A 118 -8.00 2.71 -21.16
CA SER A 118 -9.31 2.97 -20.58
C SER A 118 -9.22 4.21 -19.68
N PHE A 119 -9.88 5.29 -20.08
CA PHE A 119 -9.90 6.54 -19.32
C PHE A 119 -11.08 6.53 -18.34
N VAL A 120 -10.81 6.84 -17.07
CA VAL A 120 -11.85 7.21 -16.10
C VAL A 120 -11.69 8.71 -15.86
N VAL A 121 -12.63 9.50 -16.36
CA VAL A 121 -12.67 10.95 -16.09
C VAL A 121 -13.25 11.11 -14.69
N ILE A 122 -12.42 11.55 -13.75
CA ILE A 122 -12.83 11.88 -12.39
C ILE A 122 -13.00 13.40 -12.35
N ASP A 123 -14.23 13.86 -12.20
CA ASP A 123 -14.51 15.28 -11.97
C ASP A 123 -14.04 15.64 -10.55
N ALA A 124 -12.91 16.34 -10.47
CA ALA A 124 -12.38 16.86 -9.22
C ALA A 124 -12.82 18.32 -9.09
N THR A 125 -13.92 18.55 -8.38
CA THR A 125 -14.33 19.91 -8.01
C THR A 125 -13.44 20.39 -6.88
N GLU A 126 -12.59 21.38 -7.16
CA GLU A 126 -11.83 22.06 -6.11
C GLU A 126 -12.81 22.86 -5.25
N VAL A 127 -12.95 22.48 -3.98
CA VAL A 127 -13.64 23.32 -2.99
C VAL A 127 -12.66 24.41 -2.55
N PRO A 128 -13.06 25.70 -2.55
CA PRO A 128 -12.21 26.77 -2.05
C PRO A 128 -11.86 26.49 -0.58
N CYS A 129 -10.62 26.10 -0.32
CA CYS A 129 -10.07 25.94 1.01
C CYS A 129 -9.08 27.08 1.29
N GLN A 130 -9.02 27.53 2.54
CA GLN A 130 -8.09 28.56 2.95
C GLN A 130 -6.66 28.03 2.77
N ARG A 131 -5.95 28.49 1.75
CA ARG A 131 -4.52 28.19 1.56
C ARG A 131 -3.78 28.50 2.86
N PRO A 132 -3.04 27.55 3.46
CA PRO A 132 -2.20 27.84 4.61
C PRO A 132 -1.27 29.02 4.26
N LYS A 133 -1.44 30.14 4.96
CA LYS A 133 -0.56 31.31 4.76
C LYS A 133 0.82 30.91 5.23
N LYS A 134 1.83 31.02 4.36
CA LYS A 134 3.23 30.85 4.77
C LYS A 134 3.52 31.86 5.89
N SER A 135 3.84 31.39 7.08
CA SER A 135 4.45 32.27 8.08
C SER A 135 5.85 32.63 7.60
N LYS A 136 6.26 33.88 7.83
CA LYS A 136 7.65 34.32 7.61
C LYS A 136 8.58 33.84 8.72
N GLU A 137 8.06 33.09 9.69
CA GLU A 137 8.87 32.47 10.72
C GLU A 137 9.72 31.41 10.05
N SER A 138 11.03 31.67 10.00
CA SER A 138 11.99 30.59 9.84
C SER A 138 11.66 29.58 10.92
N THR A 139 11.29 28.36 10.54
CA THR A 139 11.29 27.24 11.49
C THR A 139 12.74 27.01 11.87
N THR A 140 13.27 27.82 12.79
CA THR A 140 14.54 27.56 13.42
C THR A 140 14.30 26.28 14.20
N GLN A 141 14.82 25.16 13.70
CA GLN A 141 14.96 23.97 14.54
C GLN A 141 15.77 24.41 15.75
N ALA A 142 15.11 24.57 16.90
CA ALA A 142 15.81 24.75 18.15
C ALA A 142 16.73 23.53 18.31
N ARG A 143 18.04 23.76 18.39
CA ARG A 143 18.99 22.71 18.80
C ARG A 143 18.47 22.15 20.14
N LYS A 144 18.32 20.83 20.22
CA LYS A 144 18.07 20.12 21.48
C LYS A 144 19.06 20.65 22.52
N ARG A 145 18.56 21.29 23.58
CA ARG A 145 19.36 21.52 24.78
C ARG A 145 19.57 20.15 25.43
N VAL A 146 20.83 19.75 25.56
CA VAL A 146 21.21 18.66 26.46
C VAL A 146 20.85 19.14 27.86
N ILE A 147 19.88 18.48 28.48
CA ILE A 147 19.57 18.68 29.90
C ILE A 147 20.58 17.82 30.66
N LEU A 148 21.35 18.47 31.54
CA LEU A 148 22.25 17.86 32.51
C LEU A 148 21.47 17.05 33.56
#